data_AF-A0A0S4WMY1-F1
#
_entry.id   AF-A0A0S4WMY1-F1
#
_cell.length_a   1.000
_cell.length_b   1.000
_cell.length_c   1.000
_cell.angle_alpha   90.00
_cell.angle_beta   90.00
_cell.angle_gamma   90.00
#
_symmetry.space_group_name_H-M   'P 1'
#
loop_
_entity.id
_entity.type
_entity.pdbx_description
1 polymer ?
#
loop_
_entity_poly.entity_id
_entity_poly.type
_entity_poly.pdbx_seq_one_letter_code
_entity_poly.pdbx_strand_id
1 'polypeptide(L)' 'MVQLMTHEHRLPVKRACEAAGLSRAAYYRQPTDRLARDVELIDALNGVVERNSRWGFWKCFQRLRLDGRQWNHML' A
#
# COMPACT_ATOMS: atom_id res chain seq x y z
N MET A 1 17.77 5.35 -11.42
CA MET A 1 17.70 6.04 -12.74
C MET A 1 17.24 7.49 -12.60
N VAL A 2 16.01 7.78 -12.13
CA VAL A 2 15.54 9.17 -11.98
C VAL A 2 16.44 10.01 -11.05
N GLN A 3 16.85 9.47 -9.90
CA GLN A 3 17.79 10.15 -8.99
C GLN A 3 19.12 10.51 -9.65
N LEU A 4 19.71 9.61 -10.44
CA LEU A 4 20.97 9.87 -11.16
C LEU A 4 20.82 11.09 -12.09
N MET A 5 19.75 11.10 -12.89
CA MET A 5 19.43 12.19 -13.81
C MET A 5 19.21 13.54 -13.09
N THR A 6 18.58 13.53 -11.91
CA THR A 6 18.31 14.75 -11.16
C THR A 6 19.53 15.26 -10.41
N HIS A 7 20.36 14.37 -9.87
CA HIS A 7 21.52 14.74 -9.04
C HIS A 7 22.78 15.04 -9.86
N GLU A 8 23.10 14.21 -10.85
CA GLU A 8 24.33 14.35 -11.64
C GLU A 8 24.13 15.25 -12.86
N HIS A 9 23.01 15.06 -13.58
CA HIS A 9 22.73 15.82 -14.80
C HIS A 9 21.85 17.07 -14.58
N ARG A 10 21.48 17.35 -13.32
CA ARG A 10 20.61 18.47 -12.90
C ARG A 10 19.32 18.60 -13.72
N LEU A 11 18.79 17.49 -14.24
CA LEU A 11 17.53 17.49 -14.96
C LEU A 11 16.38 17.78 -13.98
N PRO A 12 15.36 18.55 -14.40
CA PRO A 12 14.14 18.67 -13.63
C PRO A 12 13.51 17.28 -13.42
N VAL A 13 13.02 17.00 -12.22
CA VAL A 13 12.39 15.71 -11.85
C VAL A 13 11.36 15.26 -12.87
N LYS A 14 10.57 16.19 -13.42
CA LYS A 14 9.61 15.92 -14.50
C LYS A 14 10.26 15.25 -15.71
N ARG A 15 11.34 15.83 -16.24
CA ARG A 15 12.03 15.31 -17.44
C ARG A 15 12.71 13.97 -17.16
N ALA A 16 13.29 13.82 -15.98
CA ALA A 16 13.90 12.56 -15.54
C ALA A 16 12.85 11.44 -15.39
N CYS A 17 11.65 11.76 -14.86
CA CYS A 17 10.55 10.81 -14.75
C CYS A 17 10.00 10.40 -16.12
N GLU A 18 9.78 11.36 -17.02
CA GLU A 18 9.34 11.10 -18.41
C GLU A 18 10.32 10.18 -19.15
N ALA A 19 11.63 10.48 -19.07
CA ALA A 19 12.67 9.66 -19.69
C ALA A 19 12.76 8.24 -19.11
N ALA A 20 12.45 8.07 -17.82
CA ALA A 20 12.45 6.78 -17.14
C ALA A 20 11.09 6.03 -17.22
N GLY A 21 10.08 6.58 -17.91
CA GLY A 21 8.73 6.00 -17.96
C GLY A 21 8.02 5.96 -16.60
N LEU A 22 8.43 6.77 -15.63
CA LEU A 22 7.92 6.79 -14.27
C LEU A 22 6.97 7.98 -14.07
N SER A 23 5.87 7.80 -13.33
CA SER A 23 5.05 8.93 -12.92
C SER A 23 5.73 9.72 -11.80
N ARG A 24 5.55 11.05 -11.77
CA ARG A 24 6.08 11.89 -10.67
C ARG A 24 5.56 11.45 -9.30
N ALA A 25 4.31 11.01 -9.23
CA ALA A 25 3.72 10.51 -7.99
C ALA A 25 4.40 9.23 -7.51
N ALA A 26 4.75 8.31 -8.42
CA ALA A 26 5.51 7.11 -8.08
C ALA A 26 6.95 7.46 -7.65
N TYR A 27 7.57 8.48 -8.26
CA TYR A 27 8.90 8.95 -7.85
C TYR A 27 8.94 9.50 -6.41
N TYR A 28 7.96 10.31 -6.03
CA TYR A 28 7.91 10.90 -4.68
C TYR A 28 7.33 9.96 -3.63
N ARG A 29 6.64 8.90 -4.04
CA ARG A 29 6.10 7.92 -3.10
C ARG A 29 7.29 7.22 -2.41
N GLN A 30 7.37 7.36 -1.09
CA GLN A 30 8.35 6.62 -0.32
C GLN A 30 8.16 5.12 -0.53
N PRO A 31 9.23 4.34 -0.73
CA PRO A 31 9.16 2.90 -0.67
C PRO A 31 8.85 2.51 0.78
N THR A 32 7.56 2.42 1.09
CA THR A 32 7.09 1.83 2.35
C THR A 32 7.07 0.32 2.18
N ASP A 33 7.61 -0.39 3.15
CA ASP A 33 7.38 -1.83 3.27
C ASP A 33 5.89 -2.05 3.59
N ARG A 34 5.12 -2.27 2.52
CA ARG A 34 3.68 -2.48 2.62
C ARG A 34 3.39 -3.77 3.38
N LEU A 35 4.24 -4.78 3.24
CA LEU A 35 4.05 -6.04 3.92
C LEU A 35 4.19 -5.82 5.43
N ALA A 36 5.27 -5.16 5.87
CA ALA A 36 5.47 -4.83 7.28
C ALA A 36 4.31 -4.01 7.86
N ARG A 37 3.76 -3.05 7.10
CA ARG A 37 2.59 -2.27 7.52
C ARG A 37 1.32 -3.10 7.62
N ASP A 38 1.13 -4.04 6.70
CA ASP A 38 -0.13 -4.77 6.54
C ASP A 38 -0.13 -6.11 7.31
N VAL A 39 0.98 -6.52 7.94
CA VAL A 39 1.06 -7.76 8.75
C VAL A 39 -0.08 -7.86 9.76
N GLU A 40 -0.32 -6.81 10.56
CA GLU A 40 -1.36 -6.83 11.59
C GLU A 40 -2.77 -7.00 11.00
N LEU A 41 -3.01 -6.38 9.83
CA LEU A 41 -4.27 -6.51 9.10
C LEU A 41 -4.44 -7.94 8.57
N ILE A 42 -3.39 -8.51 7.98
CA ILE A 42 -3.38 -9.88 7.44
C ILE A 42 -3.66 -10.89 8.56
N ASP A 43 -2.95 -10.79 9.67
CA ASP A 43 -3.08 -11.71 10.81
C ASP A 43 -4.50 -11.64 11.41
N ALA A 44 -5.02 -10.43 11.62
CA ALA A 44 -6.36 -10.26 12.15
C ALA A 44 -7.44 -10.78 11.20
N LEU A 45 -7.31 -10.51 9.89
CA LEU A 45 -8.25 -10.99 8.88
C LEU A 45 -8.23 -12.52 8.78
N ASN A 46 -7.03 -13.12 8.74
CA ASN A 46 -6.87 -14.58 8.73
C ASN A 46 -7.53 -15.21 9.95
N GLY A 47 -7.30 -14.65 11.15
CA GLY A 47 -7.94 -15.15 12.37
C GLY A 47 -9.48 -15.09 12.33
N VAL A 48 -10.06 -14.06 11.69
CA VAL A 48 -11.53 -13.98 11.51
C VAL A 48 -12.02 -15.03 10.52
N VAL A 49 -11.31 -15.21 9.40
CA VAL A 49 -11.66 -16.17 8.34
C VAL A 49 -11.57 -17.61 8.86
N GLU A 50 -10.49 -17.96 9.57
CA GLU A 50 -10.29 -19.30 10.14
C GLU A 50 -11.42 -19.67 11.12
N ARG A 51 -11.83 -18.74 11.98
CA ARG A 51 -12.95 -18.96 12.91
C ARG A 51 -14.32 -18.99 12.23
N ASN A 52 -14.45 -18.40 11.04
CA ASN A 52 -15.72 -18.20 10.36
C ASN A 52 -15.62 -18.51 8.86
N SER A 53 -15.19 -19.72 8.51
CA SER A 53 -14.87 -20.11 7.11
C SER A 53 -15.99 -19.92 6.09
N ARG A 54 -17.26 -19.84 6.54
CA ARG A 54 -18.44 -19.59 5.68
C ARG A 54 -18.74 -18.11 5.44
N TRP A 55 -18.00 -17.20 6.09
CA TRP A 55 -18.24 -15.77 5.97
C TRP A 55 -17.55 -15.21 4.73
N GLY A 56 -18.30 -14.44 3.94
CA GLY A 56 -17.73 -13.62 2.88
C GLY A 56 -17.06 -12.36 3.43
N PHE A 57 -16.32 -11.67 2.57
CA PHE A 57 -15.52 -10.48 2.90
C PHE A 57 -16.25 -9.47 3.79
N TRP A 58 -17.48 -9.07 3.44
CA TRP A 58 -18.22 -8.04 4.18
C TRP A 58 -18.45 -8.39 5.65
N LYS A 59 -18.71 -9.66 5.97
CA LYS A 59 -18.90 -10.10 7.35
C LYS A 59 -17.58 -10.06 8.12
N CYS A 60 -16.48 -10.47 7.49
CA CYS A 60 -15.16 -10.38 8.10
C CYS A 60 -14.74 -8.92 8.32
N PHE A 61 -14.97 -8.05 7.33
CA PHE A 61 -14.70 -6.61 7.43
C PHE A 61 -15.51 -5.95 8.56
N GLN A 62 -16.81 -6.23 8.63
CA GLN A 62 -17.66 -5.74 9.71
C GLN A 62 -17.18 -6.25 11.09
N ARG A 63 -16.79 -7.52 11.18
CA ARG A 63 -16.27 -8.11 12.43
C ARG A 63 -15.01 -7.41 12.90
N LEU A 64 -14.05 -7.16 12.00
CA LEU A 64 -12.82 -6.43 12.34
C LEU A 64 -13.11 -5.03 12.88
N ARG A 65 -14.09 -4.31 12.31
CA ARG A 65 -14.51 -3.00 12.83
C ARG A 65 -15.15 -3.07 14.21
N LEU A 66 -15.96 -4.10 14.46
CA LEU A 66 -16.54 -4.35 15.79
C LEU A 66 -15.46 -4.69 16.83
N ASP A 67 -14.35 -5.30 16.41
CA ASP A 67 -13.17 -5.53 17.25
C ASP A 67 -12.27 -4.28 17.41
N GLY A 68 -12.76 -3.09 17.01
CA GLY A 68 -12.05 -1.82 17.13
C GLY A 68 -11.01 -1.55 16.03
N ARG A 69 -10.84 -2.47 15.08
CA ARG A 69 -9.86 -2.36 13.99
C ARG A 69 -10.50 -1.66 12.79
N GLN A 70 -10.40 -0.33 12.77
CA GLN A 70 -10.99 0.52 11.72
C GLN A 70 -10.09 0.67 10.49
N TRP A 71 -9.58 -0.43 9.95
CA TRP A 71 -8.79 -0.36 8.72
C TRP A 71 -9.64 0.10 7.53
N ASN A 72 -9.08 1.00 6.74
CA ASN A 72 -9.76 1.56 5.57
C ASN A 72 -9.80 0.53 4.44
N HIS A 73 -10.98 0.37 3.86
CA HIS A 73 -11.12 -0.20 2.53
C HIS A 73 -11.18 0.96 1.55
N MET A 74 -10.13 1.16 0.74
CA MET A 74 -10.24 1.98 -0.46
C MET A 74 -10.99 1.13 -1.50
N LEU A 75 -12.18 1.60 -1.91
CA LEU A 75 -12.92 1.08 -3.06
C LEU A 75 -12.14 1.30 -4.37
#